data_AF-A0A5D3KVV6-F1
#
_entry.id   AF-A0A5D3KVV6-F1
#
_cell.length_a   1.000
_cell.length_b   1.000
_cell.length_c   1.000
_cell.angle_alpha   90.00
_cell.angle_beta   90.00
_cell.angle_gamma   90.00
#
_symmetry.space_group_name_H-M   'P 1'
#
loop_
_entity.id
_entity.type
_entity.pdbx_description
1 polymer ?
#
loop_
_entity_poly.entity_id
_entity_poly.type
_entity_poly.pdbx_seq_one_letter_code
_entity_poly.pdbx_strand_id
1 'polypeptide(L)'
;MTDKDLYFYEPSKGHGLKHDPFNAIIAPRPIGWISSRDSKGHVNLAPYSFFNAFCYVPPIIGFSSTNWKDSVENIQQTGEFVWNLATMDLAKHMNATAAHVAPEVDEFEVAGLTAVPGKLVNVPRVGESPVAFECKVSDIVRLKGADGKEADAWLTLGEVVAVHIDKAMIKDGVYQTAAARPIVRAGRRGDYFEIKPENMFEMVRPD
;
A
#
# COMPACT_ATOMS: atom_id res chain seq x y z
N MET A 1 -17.70 31.99 -19.21
CA MET A 1 -17.52 30.80 -18.35
C MET A 1 -18.66 30.82 -17.35
N THR A 2 -19.43 29.74 -17.23
CA THR A 2 -20.45 29.62 -16.18
C THR A 2 -19.73 29.36 -14.87
N ASP A 3 -19.88 30.26 -13.89
CA ASP A 3 -19.39 29.99 -12.53
C ASP A 3 -20.05 28.69 -12.04
N LYS A 4 -19.22 27.69 -11.76
CA LYS A 4 -19.69 26.45 -11.15
C LYS A 4 -20.00 26.76 -9.69
N ASP A 5 -21.16 26.33 -9.23
CA ASP A 5 -21.48 26.31 -7.80
C ASP A 5 -20.63 25.22 -7.12
N LEU A 6 -19.65 25.62 -6.33
CA LEU A 6 -18.68 24.72 -5.70
C LEU A 6 -18.96 24.59 -4.20
N TYR A 7 -19.00 23.33 -3.71
CA TYR A 7 -19.05 23.07 -2.28
C TYR A 7 -17.68 23.34 -1.64
N PHE A 8 -17.58 24.43 -0.89
CA PHE A 8 -16.35 24.87 -0.22
C PHE A 8 -16.41 24.61 1.28
N TYR A 9 -15.33 24.07 1.85
CA TYR A 9 -15.11 23.97 3.28
C TYR A 9 -13.61 24.06 3.59
N GLU A 10 -13.28 24.51 4.79
CA GLU A 10 -11.93 24.43 5.34
C GLU A 10 -11.87 23.19 6.26
N PRO A 11 -10.97 22.21 6.05
CA PRO A 11 -10.93 21.01 6.87
C PRO A 11 -10.80 21.29 8.38
N SER A 12 -10.07 22.36 8.74
CA SER A 12 -9.91 22.82 10.13
C SER A 12 -11.21 23.32 10.79
N LYS A 13 -12.22 23.70 9.98
CA LYS A 13 -13.56 24.11 10.43
C LYS A 13 -14.60 22.99 10.30
N GLY A 14 -14.17 21.79 9.86
CA GLY A 14 -15.04 20.67 9.55
C GLY A 14 -15.59 20.71 8.12
N HIS A 15 -15.97 19.54 7.61
CA HIS A 15 -16.39 19.37 6.22
C HIS A 15 -17.89 19.49 5.96
N GLY A 16 -18.74 19.50 6.99
CA GLY A 16 -20.21 19.62 6.85
C GLY A 16 -20.95 18.44 6.19
N LEU A 17 -20.22 17.50 5.56
CA LEU A 17 -20.77 16.27 4.97
C LEU A 17 -21.00 15.15 6.00
N LYS A 18 -21.83 14.16 5.65
CA LYS A 18 -22.14 12.99 6.52
C LYS A 18 -20.93 12.08 6.78
N HIS A 19 -20.00 12.01 5.85
CA HIS A 19 -18.77 11.24 5.93
C HIS A 19 -17.62 12.11 5.41
N ASP A 20 -16.43 11.93 5.99
CA ASP A 20 -15.24 12.63 5.52
C ASP A 20 -14.97 12.29 4.05
N PRO A 21 -15.02 13.27 3.14
CA PRO A 21 -14.84 13.02 1.72
C PRO A 21 -13.36 12.86 1.33
N PHE A 22 -12.40 13.19 2.20
CA PHE A 22 -10.98 13.29 1.86
C PHE A 22 -10.44 12.04 1.17
N ASN A 23 -10.60 10.88 1.81
CA ASN A 23 -10.15 9.61 1.23
C ASN A 23 -10.95 9.22 -0.01
N ALA A 24 -12.23 9.60 -0.09
CA ALA A 24 -13.08 9.30 -1.24
C ALA A 24 -12.72 10.12 -2.48
N ILE A 25 -12.26 11.35 -2.30
CA ILE A 25 -11.80 12.23 -3.38
C ILE A 25 -10.46 11.76 -3.94
N ILE A 26 -9.57 11.23 -3.09
CA ILE A 26 -8.23 10.73 -3.49
C ILE A 26 -8.29 9.29 -4.05
N ALA A 27 -9.47 8.68 -4.18
CA ALA A 27 -9.64 7.35 -4.75
C ALA A 27 -9.55 7.33 -6.29
N PRO A 28 -9.20 6.19 -6.92
CA PRO A 28 -8.76 4.95 -6.30
C PRO A 28 -7.32 5.02 -5.76
N ARG A 29 -7.08 4.44 -4.58
CA ARG A 29 -5.76 4.39 -3.97
C ARG A 29 -5.14 2.99 -4.10
N PRO A 30 -3.92 2.87 -4.64
CA PRO A 30 -3.17 1.63 -4.56
C PRO A 30 -3.04 1.14 -3.11
N ILE A 31 -3.02 -0.18 -2.92
CA ILE A 31 -2.92 -0.81 -1.60
C ILE A 31 -1.46 -1.14 -1.32
N GLY A 32 -0.90 -0.57 -0.26
CA GLY A 32 0.35 -1.01 0.32
C GLY A 32 0.11 -2.26 1.16
N TRP A 33 0.22 -3.46 0.59
CA TRP A 33 0.08 -4.69 1.36
C TRP A 33 1.46 -5.13 1.85
N ILE A 34 1.79 -4.69 3.07
CA ILE A 34 3.14 -4.67 3.60
C ILE A 34 3.34 -5.84 4.54
N SER A 35 4.32 -6.68 4.25
CA SER A 35 4.89 -7.59 5.24
C SER A 35 6.15 -7.01 5.87
N SER A 36 6.35 -7.31 7.14
CA SER A 36 7.52 -6.94 7.93
C SER A 36 7.88 -8.04 8.91
N ARG A 37 9.04 -7.92 9.56
CA ARG A 37 9.50 -8.86 10.58
C ARG A 37 10.13 -8.10 11.73
N ASP A 38 9.85 -8.50 12.96
CA ASP A 38 10.48 -7.92 14.15
C ASP A 38 11.88 -8.52 14.41
N SER A 39 12.61 -7.96 15.37
CA SER A 39 13.93 -8.47 15.77
C SER A 39 13.93 -9.88 16.39
N LYS A 40 12.76 -10.40 16.77
CA LYS A 40 12.57 -11.76 17.35
C LYS A 40 12.16 -12.80 16.31
N GLY A 41 11.87 -12.37 15.09
CA GLY A 41 11.46 -13.22 13.98
C GLY A 41 9.96 -13.33 13.76
N HIS A 42 9.12 -12.66 14.56
CA HIS A 42 7.67 -12.60 14.33
C HIS A 42 7.41 -11.80 13.05
N VAL A 43 6.51 -12.32 12.21
CA VAL A 43 6.15 -11.71 10.95
C VAL A 43 4.79 -11.03 11.09
N ASN A 44 4.66 -9.89 10.42
CA ASN A 44 3.42 -9.13 10.34
C ASN A 44 3.05 -8.95 8.87
N LEU A 45 1.76 -8.94 8.53
CA LEU A 45 1.24 -8.57 7.21
C LEU A 45 0.01 -7.67 7.34
N ALA A 46 0.06 -6.45 6.79
CA ALA A 46 -1.04 -5.48 6.93
C ALA A 46 -1.26 -4.62 5.67
N PRO A 47 -2.52 -4.26 5.34
CA PRO A 47 -2.82 -3.38 4.22
C PRO A 47 -2.91 -1.90 4.62
N TYR A 48 -2.30 -1.05 3.80
CA TYR A 48 -2.24 0.40 3.96
C TYR A 48 -2.81 1.08 2.72
N SER A 49 -3.86 1.90 2.88
CA SER A 49 -4.45 2.61 1.73
C SER A 49 -3.76 3.94 1.38
N PHE A 50 -2.77 4.36 2.17
CA PHE A 50 -1.92 5.51 1.90
C PHE A 50 -0.58 4.99 1.39
N PHE A 51 -0.53 4.58 0.12
CA PHE A 51 0.63 3.98 -0.52
C PHE A 51 0.83 4.53 -1.93
N ASN A 52 2.09 4.76 -2.34
CA ASN A 52 2.43 5.11 -3.71
C ASN A 52 3.94 4.91 -4.00
N ALA A 53 4.34 5.10 -5.27
CA ALA A 53 5.72 5.32 -5.67
C ALA A 53 6.10 6.80 -5.47
N PHE A 54 7.36 7.04 -5.07
CA PHE A 54 7.91 8.37 -4.74
C PHE A 54 9.12 8.74 -5.59
N CYS A 55 9.84 7.76 -6.16
CA CYS A 55 11.00 8.01 -7.03
C CYS A 55 11.18 6.88 -8.05
N TYR A 56 11.69 7.22 -9.24
CA TYR A 56 12.08 6.23 -10.26
C TYR A 56 13.51 5.73 -10.07
N VAL A 57 14.46 6.60 -9.71
CA VAL A 57 15.89 6.26 -9.60
C VAL A 57 16.51 6.93 -8.35
N PRO A 58 16.86 6.16 -7.29
CA PRO A 58 16.50 4.75 -7.12
C PRO A 58 14.97 4.58 -7.03
N PRO A 59 14.43 3.38 -7.32
CA PRO A 59 13.00 3.14 -7.20
C PRO A 59 12.58 3.19 -5.73
N ILE A 60 11.80 4.20 -5.34
CA ILE A 60 11.32 4.36 -3.96
C ILE A 60 9.82 4.20 -3.94
N ILE A 61 9.33 3.34 -3.04
CA ILE A 61 7.92 3.23 -2.68
C ILE A 61 7.74 3.63 -1.22
N GLY A 62 6.51 3.96 -0.84
CA GLY A 62 6.23 4.32 0.54
C GLY A 62 4.78 4.14 0.92
N PHE A 63 4.58 3.94 2.22
CA PHE A 63 3.26 3.89 2.83
C PHE A 63 3.21 4.77 4.09
N SER A 64 2.03 5.25 4.44
CA SER A 64 1.79 5.99 5.67
C SER A 64 0.90 5.20 6.62
N SER A 65 1.37 5.05 7.86
CA SER A 65 0.60 4.47 8.96
C SER A 65 0.00 5.58 9.82
N THR A 66 -1.30 5.52 10.08
CA THR A 66 -1.92 6.24 11.19
C THR A 66 -1.57 5.54 12.49
N ASN A 67 -1.12 6.30 13.48
CA ASN A 67 -0.55 5.81 14.73
C ASN A 67 0.73 4.97 14.48
N TRP A 68 1.41 4.66 15.58
CA TRP A 68 2.54 3.74 15.56
C TRP A 68 2.04 2.29 15.59
N LYS A 69 2.27 1.54 14.52
CA LYS A 69 1.79 0.16 14.34
C LYS A 69 2.95 -0.81 14.23
N ASP A 70 2.67 -2.10 14.43
CA ASP A 70 3.66 -3.19 14.37
C ASP A 70 4.46 -3.18 13.07
N SER A 71 3.86 -2.91 11.91
CA SER A 71 4.65 -2.80 10.68
C SER A 71 5.71 -1.70 10.76
N VAL A 72 5.39 -0.51 11.29
CA VAL A 72 6.37 0.59 11.42
C VAL A 72 7.44 0.26 12.45
N GLU A 73 7.06 -0.32 13.59
CA GLU A 73 7.99 -0.77 14.64
C GLU A 73 8.98 -1.82 14.08
N ASN A 74 8.47 -2.87 13.44
CA ASN A 74 9.26 -3.94 12.84
C ASN A 74 10.26 -3.38 11.81
N ILE A 75 9.78 -2.46 10.97
CA ILE A 75 10.57 -1.84 9.91
C ILE A 75 11.63 -0.90 10.48
N GLN A 76 11.32 -0.16 11.56
CA GLN A 76 12.32 0.64 12.26
C GLN A 76 13.43 -0.23 12.87
N GLN A 77 13.08 -1.38 13.44
CA GLN A 77 14.04 -2.29 14.07
C GLN A 77 14.93 -3.01 13.05
N THR A 78 14.38 -3.41 11.90
CA THR A 78 15.06 -4.30 10.94
C THR A 78 15.54 -3.61 9.67
N GLY A 79 14.97 -2.46 9.33
CA GLY A 79 15.29 -1.72 8.10
C GLY A 79 14.73 -2.35 6.82
N GLU A 80 13.81 -3.31 6.93
CA GLU A 80 13.37 -4.12 5.79
C GLU A 80 11.85 -4.31 5.77
N PHE A 81 11.26 -4.32 4.57
CA PHE A 81 9.88 -4.72 4.34
C PHE A 81 9.68 -5.30 2.95
N VAL A 82 8.52 -5.91 2.73
CA VAL A 82 8.09 -6.34 1.40
C VAL A 82 6.71 -5.74 1.10
N TRP A 83 6.56 -5.20 -0.10
CA TRP A 83 5.24 -4.87 -0.65
C TRP A 83 4.74 -5.99 -1.56
N ASN A 84 3.46 -6.34 -1.43
CA ASN A 84 2.80 -7.39 -2.20
C ASN A 84 1.63 -6.81 -3.00
N LEU A 85 1.49 -7.19 -4.27
CA LEU A 85 0.36 -6.73 -5.08
C LEU A 85 -0.94 -7.41 -4.64
N ALA A 86 -1.88 -6.61 -4.12
CA ALA A 86 -3.22 -7.09 -3.81
C ALA A 86 -4.05 -7.23 -5.10
N THR A 87 -4.54 -8.44 -5.37
CA THR A 87 -5.37 -8.78 -6.53
C THR A 87 -6.80 -9.12 -6.12
N MET A 88 -7.71 -9.17 -7.10
CA MET A 88 -9.10 -9.55 -6.83
C MET A 88 -9.20 -10.95 -6.21
N ASP A 89 -8.38 -11.90 -6.68
CA ASP A 89 -8.40 -13.27 -6.17
C ASP A 89 -7.90 -13.35 -4.72
N LEU A 90 -7.05 -12.40 -4.30
CA LEU A 90 -6.53 -12.28 -2.94
C LEU A 90 -7.32 -11.30 -2.05
N ALA A 91 -8.38 -10.68 -2.56
CA ALA A 91 -9.05 -9.55 -1.89
C ALA A 91 -9.55 -9.90 -0.48
N LYS A 92 -10.12 -11.10 -0.30
CA LYS A 92 -10.60 -11.56 1.01
C LYS A 92 -9.46 -11.85 1.98
N HIS A 93 -8.35 -12.41 1.47
CA HIS A 93 -7.17 -12.73 2.27
C HIS A 93 -6.49 -11.43 2.73
N MET A 94 -6.24 -10.51 1.81
CA MET A 94 -5.74 -9.16 2.13
C MET A 94 -6.63 -8.45 3.17
N ASN A 95 -7.95 -8.52 3.02
CA ASN A 95 -8.84 -7.89 4.00
C ASN A 95 -8.79 -8.59 5.38
N ALA A 96 -8.53 -9.89 5.45
CA ALA A 96 -8.37 -10.61 6.71
C ALA A 96 -7.13 -10.13 7.48
N THR A 97 -6.05 -9.76 6.78
CA THR A 97 -4.84 -9.21 7.40
C THR A 97 -4.99 -7.76 7.89
N ALA A 98 -6.19 -7.17 7.80
CA ALA A 98 -6.51 -5.88 8.42
C ALA A 98 -7.05 -6.00 9.85
N ALA A 99 -7.23 -7.23 10.35
CA ALA A 99 -7.68 -7.49 11.72
C ALA A 99 -6.68 -6.92 12.73
N HIS A 100 -7.20 -6.43 13.87
CA HIS A 100 -6.33 -6.03 14.97
C HIS A 100 -5.98 -7.27 15.80
N VAL A 101 -4.75 -7.73 15.65
CA VAL A 101 -4.21 -8.89 16.38
C VAL A 101 -3.04 -8.43 17.26
N ALA A 102 -2.59 -9.32 18.15
CA ALA A 102 -1.41 -9.04 18.95
C ALA A 102 -0.12 -9.16 18.10
N PRO A 103 0.98 -8.47 18.45
CA PRO A 103 2.19 -8.42 17.62
C PRO A 103 2.84 -9.78 17.32
N GLU A 104 2.59 -10.78 18.16
CA GLU A 104 3.09 -12.15 18.00
C GLU A 104 2.22 -13.03 17.07
N VAL A 105 1.05 -12.55 16.64
CA VAL A 105 0.14 -13.29 15.78
C VAL A 105 0.50 -13.09 14.32
N ASP A 106 0.77 -14.18 13.60
CA ASP A 106 1.11 -14.16 12.19
C ASP A 106 -0.13 -13.97 11.30
N GLU A 107 -0.29 -12.81 10.66
CA GLU A 107 -1.42 -12.58 9.77
C GLU A 107 -1.38 -13.39 8.46
N PHE A 108 -0.22 -13.95 8.07
CA PHE A 108 -0.18 -14.91 6.96
C PHE A 108 -0.99 -16.16 7.33
N GLU A 109 -0.83 -16.68 8.54
CA GLU A 109 -1.59 -17.82 9.03
C GLU A 109 -3.08 -17.48 9.14
N VAL A 110 -3.42 -16.32 9.72
CA VAL A 110 -4.81 -15.84 9.86
C VAL A 110 -5.51 -15.74 8.50
N ALA A 111 -4.79 -15.27 7.47
CA ALA A 111 -5.34 -15.10 6.13
C ALA A 111 -5.21 -16.32 5.23
N GLY A 112 -4.57 -17.41 5.69
CA GLY A 112 -4.34 -18.63 4.90
C GLY A 112 -3.39 -18.42 3.73
N LEU A 113 -2.34 -17.63 3.91
CA LEU A 113 -1.35 -17.26 2.90
C LEU A 113 -0.01 -17.94 3.13
N THR A 114 0.71 -18.23 2.05
CA THR A 114 2.04 -18.83 2.14
C THR A 114 3.10 -17.75 2.31
N ALA A 115 3.79 -17.74 3.45
CA ALA A 115 4.97 -16.90 3.65
C ALA A 115 6.18 -17.47 2.87
N VAL A 116 6.66 -16.74 1.85
CA VAL A 116 7.82 -17.14 1.04
C VAL A 116 9.03 -16.28 1.39
N PRO A 117 10.19 -16.86 1.75
CA PRO A 117 11.39 -16.08 2.11
C PRO A 117 11.84 -15.10 1.00
N GLY A 118 12.23 -13.89 1.41
CA GLY A 118 12.90 -12.91 0.56
C GLY A 118 14.29 -13.38 0.09
N LYS A 119 14.83 -12.71 -0.93
CA LYS A 119 16.14 -12.99 -1.54
C LYS A 119 17.23 -12.04 -1.05
N LEU A 120 16.90 -10.76 -0.89
CA LEU A 120 17.78 -9.66 -0.48
C LEU A 120 17.36 -9.00 0.83
N VAL A 121 16.18 -9.35 1.35
CA VAL A 121 15.68 -8.97 2.67
C VAL A 121 15.24 -10.19 3.49
N ASN A 122 15.27 -10.08 4.80
CA ASN A 122 14.85 -11.09 5.77
C ASN A 122 13.36 -10.99 6.13
N VAL A 123 12.52 -10.58 5.19
CA VAL A 123 11.07 -10.43 5.35
C VAL A 123 10.38 -11.31 4.30
N PRO A 124 9.36 -12.12 4.66
CA PRO A 124 8.67 -12.95 3.68
C PRO A 124 7.75 -12.13 2.77
N ARG A 125 7.60 -12.57 1.53
CA ARG A 125 6.55 -12.13 0.61
C ARG A 125 5.33 -13.06 0.66
N VAL A 126 4.19 -12.57 0.20
CA VAL A 126 2.99 -13.39 -0.03
C VAL A 126 3.23 -14.30 -1.23
N GLY A 127 3.16 -15.60 -1.02
CA GLY A 127 3.46 -16.61 -2.03
C GLY A 127 2.51 -16.56 -3.22
N GLU A 128 1.24 -16.27 -2.96
CA GLU A 128 0.15 -16.20 -3.92
C GLU A 128 0.11 -14.86 -4.69
N SER A 129 0.84 -13.84 -4.22
CA SER A 129 0.90 -12.55 -4.90
C SER A 129 1.72 -12.65 -6.20
N PRO A 130 1.19 -12.22 -7.35
CA PRO A 130 1.91 -12.31 -8.62
C PRO A 130 3.05 -11.28 -8.73
N VAL A 131 3.08 -10.26 -7.87
CA VAL A 131 4.16 -9.28 -7.82
C VAL A 131 4.53 -8.98 -6.36
N ALA A 132 5.83 -8.86 -6.08
CA ALA A 132 6.32 -8.40 -4.79
C ALA A 132 7.61 -7.56 -4.96
N PHE A 133 7.75 -6.54 -4.12
CA PHE A 133 8.96 -5.71 -4.04
C PHE A 133 9.62 -5.94 -2.68
N GLU A 134 10.89 -6.31 -2.71
CA GLU A 134 11.73 -6.33 -1.51
C GLU A 134 12.34 -4.97 -1.31
N CYS A 135 12.21 -4.42 -0.10
CA CYS A 135 12.56 -3.04 0.19
C CYS A 135 13.50 -2.90 1.38
N LYS A 136 14.46 -1.98 1.25
CA LYS A 136 15.27 -1.48 2.35
C LYS A 136 14.86 -0.06 2.68
N VAL A 137 14.64 0.21 3.96
CA VAL A 137 14.17 1.51 4.45
C VAL A 137 15.20 2.59 4.13
N SER A 138 14.72 3.69 3.57
CA SER A 138 15.50 4.93 3.46
C SER A 138 15.15 5.89 4.59
N ASP A 139 13.85 6.06 4.87
CA ASP A 139 13.37 7.07 5.81
C ASP A 139 12.09 6.61 6.52
N ILE A 140 11.96 7.00 7.78
CA ILE A 140 10.70 6.96 8.54
C ILE A 140 10.46 8.36 9.09
N VAL A 141 9.47 9.06 8.54
CA VAL A 141 9.21 10.47 8.82
C VAL A 141 7.88 10.61 9.54
N ARG A 142 7.90 11.17 10.75
CA ARG A 142 6.67 11.62 11.42
C ARG A 142 6.13 12.83 10.67
N LEU A 143 4.90 12.72 10.17
CA LEU A 143 4.25 13.78 9.41
C LEU A 143 3.92 14.99 10.30
N LYS A 144 3.79 16.16 9.68
CA LYS A 144 3.47 17.42 10.36
C LYS A 144 2.41 18.19 9.59
N GLY A 145 1.57 18.92 10.32
CA GLY A 145 0.69 19.92 9.75
C GLY A 145 1.46 21.13 9.23
N ALA A 146 0.81 21.97 8.42
CA ALA A 146 1.41 23.20 7.90
C ALA A 146 1.78 24.20 9.01
N ASP A 147 1.19 24.06 10.20
CA ASP A 147 1.52 24.81 11.41
C ASP A 147 2.74 24.25 12.16
N GLY A 148 3.39 23.21 11.60
CA GLY A 148 4.56 22.55 12.16
C GLY A 148 4.25 21.54 13.27
N LYS A 149 2.98 21.37 13.67
CA LYS A 149 2.61 20.39 14.71
C LYS A 149 2.72 18.97 14.16
N GLU A 150 3.23 18.07 14.99
CA GLU A 150 3.33 16.65 14.64
C GLU A 150 1.95 16.01 14.52
N ALA A 151 1.76 15.24 13.45
CA ALA A 151 0.62 14.37 13.26
C ALA A 151 0.90 12.99 13.86
N ASP A 152 -0.16 12.27 14.22
CA ASP A 152 -0.07 10.87 14.61
C ASP A 152 -0.03 9.95 13.38
N ALA A 153 0.94 10.22 12.50
CA ALA A 153 1.13 9.47 11.26
C ALA A 153 2.61 9.45 10.86
N TRP A 154 3.05 8.31 10.33
CA TRP A 154 4.43 8.07 9.92
C TRP A 154 4.48 7.59 8.48
N LEU A 155 5.17 8.36 7.65
CA LEU A 155 5.53 7.98 6.29
C LEU A 155 6.79 7.12 6.35
N THR A 156 6.68 5.89 5.89
CA THR A 156 7.81 4.95 5.71
C THR A 156 8.15 4.89 4.22
N LEU A 157 9.40 5.18 3.88
CA LEU A 157 9.96 5.13 2.53
C LEU A 157 11.00 4.01 2.46
N GLY A 158 11.00 3.27 1.34
CA GLY A 158 12.00 2.25 1.08
C GLY A 158 12.39 2.16 -0.38
N GLU A 159 13.67 1.93 -0.61
CA GLU A 159 14.22 1.59 -1.92
C GLU A 159 13.84 0.16 -2.27
N VAL A 160 13.30 -0.05 -3.47
CA VAL A 160 13.04 -1.38 -4.04
C VAL A 160 14.36 -1.98 -4.49
N VAL A 161 14.87 -2.95 -3.72
CA VAL A 161 16.15 -3.62 -3.97
C VAL A 161 15.98 -4.92 -4.76
N ALA A 162 14.79 -5.51 -4.76
CA ALA A 162 14.45 -6.68 -5.57
C ALA A 162 13.00 -6.65 -6.03
N VAL A 163 12.72 -7.22 -7.20
CA VAL A 163 11.39 -7.31 -7.80
C VAL A 163 11.09 -8.75 -8.19
N HIS A 164 9.96 -9.29 -7.72
CA HIS A 164 9.41 -10.57 -8.13
C HIS A 164 8.18 -10.31 -8.99
N ILE A 165 8.13 -10.94 -10.17
CA ILE A 165 6.99 -10.87 -11.08
C ILE A 165 6.70 -12.28 -11.58
N ASP A 166 5.46 -12.73 -11.46
CA ASP A 166 4.95 -13.90 -12.17
C ASP A 166 5.07 -13.63 -13.68
N LYS A 167 5.80 -14.51 -14.38
CA LYS A 167 6.02 -14.39 -15.83
C LYS A 167 4.72 -14.33 -16.62
N ALA A 168 3.61 -14.86 -16.10
CA ALA A 168 2.30 -14.73 -16.73
C ALA A 168 1.85 -13.26 -16.87
N MET A 169 2.37 -12.36 -16.05
CA MET A 169 2.09 -10.93 -16.11
C MET A 169 2.98 -10.18 -17.12
N ILE A 170 3.92 -10.87 -17.77
CA ILE A 170 4.84 -10.28 -18.75
C ILE A 170 4.51 -10.85 -20.12
N LYS A 171 4.18 -9.97 -21.07
CA LYS A 171 3.97 -10.33 -22.47
C LYS A 171 4.93 -9.52 -23.33
N ASP A 172 5.69 -10.21 -24.18
CA ASP A 172 6.66 -9.59 -25.10
C ASP A 172 7.65 -8.65 -24.39
N GLY A 173 8.08 -9.01 -23.17
CA GLY A 173 8.99 -8.21 -22.35
C GLY A 173 8.34 -7.04 -21.59
N VAL A 174 7.02 -6.88 -21.67
CA VAL A 174 6.28 -5.78 -21.06
C VAL A 174 5.33 -6.29 -19.97
N TYR A 175 5.39 -5.66 -18.79
CA TYR A 175 4.43 -5.93 -17.71
C TYR A 175 3.01 -5.50 -18.11
N GLN A 176 2.05 -6.40 -17.97
CA GLN A 176 0.66 -6.22 -18.33
C GLN A 176 -0.14 -5.75 -17.12
N THR A 177 -0.24 -4.43 -16.92
CA THR A 177 -0.78 -3.80 -15.70
C THR A 177 -2.10 -4.38 -15.19
N ALA A 178 -3.06 -4.62 -16.08
CA ALA A 178 -4.39 -5.11 -15.70
C ALA A 178 -4.51 -6.64 -15.65
N ALA A 179 -3.50 -7.40 -16.10
CA ALA A 179 -3.57 -8.87 -16.17
C ALA A 179 -3.73 -9.51 -14.77
N ALA A 180 -3.10 -8.92 -13.75
CA ALA A 180 -3.20 -9.35 -12.36
C ALA A 180 -4.54 -9.00 -11.69
N ARG A 181 -5.42 -8.25 -12.37
CA ARG A 181 -6.67 -7.71 -11.80
C ARG A 181 -6.47 -7.06 -10.42
N PRO A 182 -5.54 -6.09 -10.28
CA PRO A 182 -5.24 -5.51 -8.98
C PRO A 182 -6.45 -4.81 -8.38
N ILE A 183 -6.59 -4.91 -7.05
CA ILE A 183 -7.63 -4.17 -6.32
C ILE A 183 -7.05 -2.89 -5.74
N VAL A 184 -7.88 -1.86 -5.73
CA VAL A 184 -7.55 -0.52 -5.24
C VAL A 184 -8.60 -0.05 -4.26
N ARG A 185 -8.18 0.64 -3.21
CA ARG A 185 -9.09 1.11 -2.15
C ARG A 185 -9.86 2.33 -2.63
N ALA A 186 -11.18 2.32 -2.42
CA ALA A 186 -12.04 3.45 -2.73
C ALA A 186 -12.32 4.34 -1.50
N GLY A 187 -13.46 5.01 -1.47
CA GLY A 187 -13.74 6.11 -0.55
C GLY A 187 -14.54 5.78 0.72
N ARG A 188 -15.37 4.73 0.71
CA ARG A 188 -16.28 4.43 1.83
C ARG A 188 -15.78 3.27 2.69
N ARG A 189 -16.62 2.86 3.65
CA ARG A 189 -16.33 1.92 4.74
C ARG A 189 -15.63 0.63 4.27
N GLY A 190 -15.98 0.10 3.11
CA GLY A 190 -15.40 -1.13 2.57
C GLY A 190 -15.35 -1.21 1.04
N ASP A 191 -15.41 -0.07 0.36
CA ASP A 191 -15.46 -0.05 -1.11
C ASP A 191 -14.06 -0.28 -1.69
N TYR A 192 -13.98 -1.15 -2.69
CA TYR A 192 -12.81 -1.43 -3.51
C TYR A 192 -13.21 -1.41 -4.98
N PHE A 193 -12.28 -1.00 -5.85
CA PHE A 193 -12.42 -1.24 -7.28
C PHE A 193 -11.47 -2.36 -7.69
N GLU A 194 -11.89 -3.11 -8.71
CA GLU A 194 -11.06 -4.04 -9.43
C GLU A 194 -10.61 -3.36 -10.73
N ILE A 195 -9.29 -3.35 -10.99
CA ILE A 195 -8.75 -2.92 -12.27
C ILE A 195 -8.90 -4.06 -13.26
N LYS A 196 -9.58 -3.82 -14.37
CA LYS A 196 -9.78 -4.79 -15.44
C LYS A 196 -9.27 -4.27 -16.78
N PRO A 197 -8.82 -5.14 -17.70
CA PRO A 197 -8.31 -4.72 -19.00
C PRO A 197 -9.28 -3.83 -19.80
N GLU A 198 -10.58 -4.11 -19.73
CA GLU A 198 -11.62 -3.32 -20.42
C GLU A 198 -11.75 -1.87 -19.92
N ASN A 199 -11.21 -1.56 -18.74
CA ASN A 199 -11.22 -0.21 -18.17
C ASN A 199 -9.95 0.59 -18.54
N MET A 200 -8.99 -0.03 -19.20
CA MET A 200 -7.72 0.60 -19.58
C MET A 200 -7.82 1.17 -20.99
N PHE A 201 -7.34 2.39 -21.16
CA PHE A 201 -7.15 3.01 -22.47
C PHE A 201 -5.78 3.65 -22.51
N GLU A 202 -5.18 3.68 -23.70
CA GLU A 202 -3.90 4.33 -23.91
C GLU A 202 -4.11 5.83 -24.10
N MET A 203 -3.33 6.63 -23.40
CA MET A 203 -3.24 8.07 -23.63
C MET A 203 -1.79 8.40 -23.94
N VAL A 204 -1.53 8.75 -25.20
CA VAL A 204 -0.20 9.19 -25.63
C VAL A 204 0.06 10.55 -25.01
N ARG A 205 1.20 10.69 -24.35
CA ARG A 205 1.63 11.98 -23.80
C ARG A 205 1.82 12.95 -24.97
N PRO A 206 1.16 14.13 -24.97
CA PRO A 206 1.51 15.18 -25.91
C PRO A 206 2.93 15.65 -25.57
N ASP A 207 3.80 15.69 -26.58
CA ASP A 207 5.22 16.03 -26.50
C ASP A 207 5.56 17.09 -25.43
#